data_AF-A0A957RC36-F1
#
_entry.id   AF-A0A957RC36-F1
#
_cell.length_a   1.000
_cell.length_b   1.000
_cell.length_c   1.000
_cell.angle_alpha   90.00
_cell.angle_beta   90.00
_cell.angle_gamma   90.00
#
_symmetry.space_group_name_H-M   'P 1'
#
loop_
_entity.id
_entity.type
_entity.pdbx_description
1 polymer ?
#
loop_
_entity_poly.entity_id
_entity_poly.type
_entity_poly.pdbx_seq_one_letter_code
_entity_poly.pdbx_strand_id
1 'polypeptide(L)' 'MRRAVVLSGGGSLGAMQVGALRAMIERAIVPHIVVGCSVGALNASFLAT' A
#
# COMPACT_ATOMS: atom_id res chain seq x y z
N MET A 1 -18.22 1.11 5.33
CA MET A 1 -17.12 0.32 5.95
C MET A 1 -15.80 1.04 5.70
N ARG A 2 -15.06 1.43 6.75
CA ARG A 2 -13.76 2.09 6.57
C ARG A 2 -12.67 1.01 6.48
N ARG A 3 -11.95 0.96 5.37
CA ARG A 3 -10.89 -0.04 5.10
C ARG A 3 -9.52 0.60 5.27
N ALA A 4 -8.57 -0.14 5.85
CA ALA A 4 -7.18 0.26 5.96
C ALA A 4 -6.29 -0.73 5.22
N VAL A 5 -5.15 -0.25 4.71
CA VAL A 5 -4.05 -1.10 4.22
C VAL A 5 -2.79 -0.77 5.02
N VAL A 6 -2.05 -1.82 5.40
CA VAL A 6 -0.83 -1.70 6.21
C VAL A 6 0.33 -2.33 5.45
N LEU A 7 1.33 -1.51 5.14
CA LEU A 7 2.51 -1.89 4.36
C LEU A 7 3.72 -2.01 5.27
N SER A 8 4.20 -3.24 5.47
CA SER A 8 5.41 -3.49 6.27
C SER A 8 6.66 -2.95 5.57
N GLY A 9 7.78 -2.91 6.32
CA GLY A 9 9.11 -2.74 5.75
C GLY A 9 9.54 -3.96 4.92
N GLY A 10 10.73 -3.89 4.32
CA GLY A 10 11.26 -5.02 3.53
C GLY A 10 12.26 -4.68 2.42
N GLY A 11 12.74 -3.43 2.32
CA GLY A 11 13.72 -3.03 1.31
C GLY A 11 13.26 -3.35 -0.12
N SER A 12 13.98 -4.23 -0.82
CA SER A 12 13.64 -4.64 -2.19
C SER A 12 12.28 -5.32 -2.32
N LEU A 13 11.74 -5.92 -1.24
CA LEU A 13 10.39 -6.52 -1.24
C LEU A 13 9.28 -5.46 -1.40
N GLY A 14 9.59 -4.17 -1.30
CA GLY A 14 8.64 -3.08 -1.59
C GLY A 14 8.07 -3.15 -3.01
N ALA A 15 8.80 -3.67 -3.99
CA ALA A 15 8.30 -3.84 -5.37
C ALA A 15 7.14 -4.84 -5.46
N MET A 16 7.16 -5.90 -4.63
CA MET A 16 6.05 -6.85 -4.54
C MET A 16 4.77 -6.16 -4.04
N GLN A 17 4.91 -5.25 -3.07
CA GLN A 17 3.76 -4.51 -2.52
C GLN A 17 3.05 -3.71 -3.61
N VAL A 18 3.77 -3.11 -4.56
CA VAL A 18 3.18 -2.35 -5.68
C VAL A 18 2.27 -3.23 -6.52
N GLY A 19 2.66 -4.49 -6.79
CA GLY A 19 1.81 -5.44 -7.50
C GLY A 19 0.50 -5.74 -6.75
N ALA A 20 0.57 -5.92 -5.44
CA ALA A 20 -0.61 -6.14 -4.60
C ALA A 20 -1.52 -4.90 -4.57
N LEU A 21 -0.94 -3.70 -4.42
CA LEU A 21 -1.68 -2.44 -4.45
C LEU A 21 -2.38 -2.23 -5.80
N ARG A 22 -1.70 -2.51 -6.91
CA ARG A 22 -2.30 -2.43 -8.25
C ARG A 22 -3.50 -3.37 -8.39
N ALA A 23 -3.35 -4.62 -7.97
CA ALA A 23 -4.45 -5.59 -8.00
C ALA A 23 -5.65 -5.16 -7.13
N MET A 24 -5.41 -4.47 -6.00
CA MET A 24 -6.47 -3.89 -5.17
C MET A 24 -7.23 -2.79 -5.92
N ILE A 25 -6.52 -1.85 -6.54
CA ILE A 25 -7.14 -0.72 -7.27
C ILE A 25 -7.92 -1.21 -8.49
N GLU A 26 -7.38 -2.16 -9.25
CA GLU A 26 -8.07 -2.81 -10.39
C GLU A 26 -9.39 -3.47 -9.97
N ARG A 27 -9.52 -3.87 -8.70
CA ARG A 27 -10.73 -4.45 -8.11
C ARG A 27 -11.59 -3.43 -7.34
N ALA A 28 -11.33 -2.14 -7.50
CA ALA A 28 -12.00 -1.04 -6.78
C ALA A 28 -11.91 -1.16 -5.24
N ILE A 29 -10.85 -1.78 -4.72
CA ILE A 29 -10.56 -1.86 -3.29
C ILE A 29 -9.73 -0.65 -2.89
N VAL A 30 -10.41 0.49 -2.73
CA VAL A 30 -9.78 1.75 -2.29
C VAL A 30 -9.78 1.81 -0.75
N PRO A 31 -8.59 1.86 -0.09
CA PRO A 31 -8.49 2.07 1.34
C PRO A 31 -8.75 3.55 1.69
N HIS A 32 -9.23 3.78 2.91
CA HIS A 32 -9.46 5.13 3.45
C HIS A 32 -8.33 5.55 4.40
N ILE A 33 -7.50 4.58 4.80
CA ILE A 33 -6.40 4.72 5.72
C ILE A 33 -5.24 3.91 5.14
N VAL A 34 -4.06 4.52 5.07
CA VAL A 34 -2.85 3.88 4.58
C VAL A 34 -1.79 4.03 5.67
N VAL A 35 -1.19 2.92 6.08
CA VAL A 35 -0.12 2.89 7.10
C VAL A 35 1.09 2.22 6.48
N GLY A 36 2.29 2.77 6.70
CA GLY A 36 3.52 2.20 6.17
C GLY A 36 4.74 2.42 7.05
N CYS A 37 5.72 1.52 6.96
CA CYS A 37 7.02 1.63 7.61
C CYS A 37 8.16 1.35 6.61
N SER A 38 9.27 2.11 6.67
CA SER A 38 10.43 1.97 5.76
C SER A 38 10.00 2.04 4.28
N VAL A 39 10.35 1.07 3.43
CA VAL A 39 9.88 1.03 2.02
C VAL A 39 8.35 1.01 1.91
N GLY A 40 7.66 0.40 2.88
CA GLY A 40 6.20 0.43 2.96
C GLY A 40 5.66 1.83 3.22
N ALA A 41 6.41 2.70 3.92
CA ALA A 41 6.04 4.11 4.12
C ALA A 41 6.12 4.89 2.80
N LEU A 42 7.10 4.60 1.95
CA LEU A 42 7.22 5.23 0.62
C LEU A 42 6.04 4.85 -0.28
N ASN A 43 5.71 3.56 -0.34
CA ASN A 43 4.54 3.07 -1.06
C ASN A 43 3.23 3.64 -0.47
N ALA A 44 3.13 3.73 0.85
CA ALA A 44 1.97 4.30 1.54
C ALA A 44 1.79 5.78 1.21
N SER A 45 2.86 6.57 1.22
CA SER A 45 2.80 8.00 0.86
C SER A 45 2.42 8.22 -0.59
N PHE A 46 2.91 7.36 -1.50
CA PHE A 46 2.54 7.42 -2.91
C PHE A 46 1.05 7.12 -3.11
N LEU A 47 0.53 6.06 -2.48
CA LEU A 47 -0.87 5.67 -2.61
C LEU A 47 -1.85 6.67 -1.98
N ALA A 48 -1.41 7.40 -0.95
CA ALA A 48 -2.24 8.38 -0.24
C ALA A 48 -2.37 9.73 -0.97
N THR A 49 -1.76 9.89 -2.16
CA THR A 49 -1.90 11.07 -3.02
C THR A 49 -3.09 10.92 -3.96
#